data_AF-A0AAU4PE65-F1
#
_entry.id   AF-A0AAU4PE65-F1
#
_cell.length_a   1.000
_cell.length_b   1.000
_cell.length_c   1.000
_cell.angle_alpha   90.00
_cell.angle_beta   90.00
_cell.angle_gamma   90.00
#
_symmetry.space_group_name_H-M   'P 1'
#
loop_
_entity.id
_entity.type
_entity.pdbx_description
1 polymer ?
#
loop_
_entity_poly.entity_id
_entity_poly.type
_entity_poly.pdbx_seq_one_letter_code
_entity_poly.pdbx_strand_id
1 'polypeptide(L)'
;MLASAAVLTAIAPIALPAPAMANSSSHTAAAAGRHTGPDVINTRAADVYPEGVAWDPTRRAFLVGSALKGTLSVVRLDGTVTELAPSIGMVSTLGVRVDTARNRILVAYSDFWIRQRLDVGDQPPTSGVAIFALDTGKLQRRIDVAKGLSRTFANDLTFDPRGNIYVTDSVSATLQRIDLAGHVHPVVTDPRFAADIVGLNGITWHPDGYLLALRYDNGAMFRITPNAPAHRKVAEVKLSQPLVGTDGLALRPDGSLVVVTNSIGEAVGAPGGVDAVTVVDSKDGWHSATVRSREEPWPVSGPTTVAVTPYGDYVLSGEVGVVLAGETSDRITLRRVARAGTKHHATGHHSVSRHSTSNRGNHR
;
A
#
# COMPACT_ATOMS: atom_id res chain seq x y z
N MET A 1 -24.13 64.81 -53.37
CA MET A 1 -23.17 63.75 -53.76
C MET A 1 -23.61 62.46 -53.09
N LEU A 2 -23.58 61.36 -53.86
CA LEU A 2 -24.22 60.07 -53.60
C LEU A 2 -23.67 59.30 -52.39
N ALA A 3 -24.55 58.52 -51.72
CA ALA A 3 -24.40 57.10 -51.32
C ALA A 3 -25.59 56.69 -50.42
N SER A 4 -26.50 55.81 -50.87
CA SER A 4 -26.55 54.36 -50.57
C SER A 4 -26.59 54.04 -49.06
N ALA A 5 -27.72 53.67 -48.46
CA ALA A 5 -28.47 52.39 -48.53
C ALA A 5 -28.24 51.55 -47.26
N ALA A 6 -29.33 51.19 -46.56
CA ALA A 6 -29.64 49.81 -46.13
C ALA A 6 -30.78 49.81 -45.10
N VAL A 7 -31.79 49.01 -45.39
CA VAL A 7 -32.97 48.70 -44.58
C VAL A 7 -32.55 47.79 -43.41
N LEU A 8 -32.85 48.18 -42.17
CA LEU A 8 -32.72 47.30 -41.00
C LEU A 8 -34.03 46.50 -40.83
N THR A 9 -33.98 45.21 -41.14
CA THR A 9 -35.02 44.23 -40.78
C THR A 9 -34.94 43.92 -39.29
N ALA A 10 -36.04 44.15 -38.57
CA ALA A 10 -36.21 43.77 -37.17
C ALA A 10 -36.34 42.23 -37.04
N ILE A 11 -35.46 41.62 -36.26
CA ILE A 11 -35.52 40.22 -35.86
C ILE A 11 -36.03 40.17 -34.42
N ALA A 12 -37.14 39.49 -34.19
CA ALA A 12 -37.72 39.27 -32.86
C ALA A 12 -36.86 38.29 -32.04
N PRO A 13 -36.72 38.48 -30.71
CA PRO A 13 -35.95 37.58 -29.86
C PRO A 13 -36.74 36.28 -29.58
N ILE A 14 -36.07 35.15 -29.83
CA ILE A 14 -36.52 33.81 -29.44
C ILE A 14 -36.33 33.66 -27.92
N ALA A 15 -37.43 33.50 -27.18
CA ALA A 15 -37.41 33.18 -25.76
C ALA A 15 -37.01 31.72 -25.56
N LEU A 16 -35.91 31.48 -24.86
CA LEU A 16 -35.51 30.14 -24.39
C LEU A 16 -36.24 29.82 -23.08
N PRO A 17 -36.81 28.62 -22.90
CA PRO A 17 -37.49 28.24 -21.67
C PRO A 17 -36.47 27.93 -20.57
N ALA A 18 -36.71 28.46 -19.36
CA ALA A 18 -35.97 28.13 -18.15
C ALA A 18 -36.18 26.65 -17.76
N PRO A 19 -35.16 25.93 -17.27
CA PRO A 19 -35.35 24.56 -16.82
C PRO A 19 -36.05 24.54 -15.46
N ALA A 20 -37.16 23.81 -15.39
CA ALA A 20 -37.90 23.53 -14.19
C ALA A 20 -37.04 22.72 -13.20
N MET A 21 -36.97 23.19 -11.95
CA MET A 21 -36.47 22.40 -10.83
C MET A 21 -37.40 21.22 -10.58
N ALA A 22 -36.94 20.01 -10.86
CA ALA A 22 -37.60 18.77 -10.44
C ALA A 22 -37.05 18.35 -9.08
N ASN A 23 -37.94 18.29 -8.10
CA ASN A 23 -37.71 17.87 -6.73
C ASN A 23 -37.18 16.43 -6.63
N SER A 24 -36.16 16.29 -5.78
CA SER A 24 -35.82 15.15 -4.92
C SER A 24 -36.45 13.79 -5.27
N SER A 25 -35.72 12.99 -6.06
CA SER A 25 -35.84 11.53 -5.98
C SER A 25 -35.17 11.07 -4.69
N SER A 26 -35.98 10.65 -3.73
CA SER A 26 -35.56 9.87 -2.57
C SER A 26 -34.83 8.61 -3.05
N HIS A 27 -33.49 8.63 -3.02
CA HIS A 27 -32.72 7.41 -3.08
C HIS A 27 -33.00 6.64 -1.78
N THR A 28 -33.94 5.71 -1.85
CA THR A 28 -33.94 4.55 -0.95
C THR A 28 -32.54 3.97 -1.00
N ALA A 29 -31.76 4.23 0.04
CA ALA A 29 -30.48 3.59 0.28
C ALA A 29 -30.76 2.09 0.32
N ALA A 30 -30.44 1.42 -0.79
CA ALA A 30 -30.37 -0.03 -0.81
C ALA A 30 -29.36 -0.41 0.28
N ALA A 31 -29.85 -1.06 1.33
CA ALA A 31 -29.02 -1.59 2.39
C ALA A 31 -27.91 -2.43 1.74
N ALA A 32 -26.66 -1.97 1.84
CA ALA A 32 -25.52 -2.67 1.27
C ALA A 32 -25.43 -4.05 1.92
N GLY A 33 -25.86 -5.07 1.18
CA GLY A 33 -25.61 -6.46 1.54
C GLY A 33 -24.11 -6.63 1.76
N ARG A 34 -23.73 -6.99 2.99
CA ARG A 34 -22.33 -7.16 3.41
C ARG A 34 -21.67 -8.19 2.50
N HIS A 35 -20.81 -7.75 1.60
CA HIS A 35 -19.99 -8.68 0.84
C HIS A 35 -19.03 -9.39 1.81
N THR A 36 -19.28 -10.67 2.07
CA THR A 36 -18.44 -11.49 2.95
C THR A 36 -17.38 -12.19 2.10
N GLY A 37 -16.20 -11.58 1.98
CA GLY A 37 -15.00 -12.36 1.64
C GLY A 37 -14.67 -13.34 2.78
N PRO A 38 -13.65 -14.20 2.64
CA PRO A 38 -13.11 -14.98 3.76
C PRO A 38 -12.29 -14.11 4.72
N ASP A 39 -12.34 -14.40 6.02
CA ASP A 39 -11.57 -13.65 7.03
C ASP A 39 -10.06 -13.88 6.89
N VAL A 40 -9.67 -15.05 6.39
CA VAL A 40 -8.28 -15.42 6.13
C VAL A 40 -8.19 -16.12 4.78
N ILE A 41 -7.23 -15.69 3.97
CA ILE A 41 -6.84 -16.35 2.72
C ILE A 41 -5.41 -16.84 2.94
N ASN A 42 -5.27 -18.16 3.08
CA ASN A 42 -3.97 -18.81 3.11
C ASN A 42 -3.69 -19.38 1.73
N THR A 43 -2.52 -19.08 1.18
CA THR A 43 -2.10 -19.62 -0.11
C THR A 43 -0.60 -19.89 -0.13
N ARG A 44 -0.14 -20.49 -1.23
CA ARG A 44 1.25 -20.83 -1.46
C ARG A 44 1.71 -20.37 -2.84
N ALA A 45 2.85 -19.70 -2.89
CA ALA A 45 3.56 -19.38 -4.10
C ALA A 45 5.07 -19.32 -3.80
N ALA A 46 5.80 -20.30 -4.32
CA ALA A 46 7.24 -20.40 -4.10
C ALA A 46 7.96 -19.16 -4.64
N ASP A 47 8.99 -18.72 -3.94
CA ASP A 47 9.88 -17.62 -4.32
C ASP A 47 9.22 -16.25 -4.51
N VAL A 48 7.96 -16.06 -4.11
CA VAL A 48 7.28 -14.76 -4.26
C VAL A 48 7.68 -13.84 -3.12
N TYR A 49 7.43 -14.24 -1.87
CA TYR A 49 7.61 -13.42 -0.66
C TYR A 49 7.04 -12.00 -0.82
N PRO A 50 5.72 -11.86 -1.02
CA PRO A 50 5.14 -10.56 -1.33
C PRO A 50 5.28 -9.59 -0.15
N GLU A 51 5.77 -8.38 -0.44
CA GLU A 51 5.81 -7.26 0.50
C GLU A 51 4.65 -6.30 0.23
N GLY A 52 4.46 -5.90 -1.04
CA GLY A 52 3.34 -5.07 -1.47
C GLY A 52 2.07 -5.84 -1.85
N VAL A 53 0.90 -5.27 -1.50
CA VAL A 53 -0.42 -5.69 -2.00
C VAL A 53 -1.27 -4.49 -2.44
N ALA A 54 -2.06 -4.68 -3.50
CA ALA A 54 -3.15 -3.79 -3.88
C ALA A 54 -4.43 -4.58 -4.20
N TRP A 55 -5.58 -3.95 -4.00
CA TRP A 55 -6.85 -4.49 -4.48
C TRP A 55 -7.10 -4.06 -5.93
N ASP A 56 -7.36 -5.04 -6.80
CA ASP A 56 -7.83 -4.79 -8.15
C ASP A 56 -9.36 -5.01 -8.22
N PRO A 57 -10.16 -3.94 -8.33
CA PRO A 57 -11.61 -4.06 -8.42
C PRO A 57 -12.08 -4.67 -9.75
N THR A 58 -11.27 -4.65 -10.81
CA THR A 58 -11.64 -5.20 -12.13
C THR A 58 -11.62 -6.72 -12.12
N ARG A 59 -10.61 -7.31 -11.46
CA ARG A 59 -10.50 -8.76 -11.25
C ARG A 59 -11.21 -9.26 -10.00
N ARG A 60 -11.57 -8.34 -9.09
CA ARG A 60 -12.02 -8.66 -7.73
C ARG A 60 -11.02 -9.57 -7.01
N ALA A 61 -9.74 -9.21 -7.09
CA ALA A 61 -8.63 -9.97 -6.55
C ALA A 61 -7.54 -9.04 -6.01
N PHE A 62 -6.59 -9.61 -5.26
CA PHE A 62 -5.39 -8.92 -4.83
C PHE A 62 -4.30 -9.04 -5.89
N LEU A 63 -3.53 -7.97 -6.08
CA LEU A 63 -2.28 -7.98 -6.82
C LEU A 63 -1.15 -7.90 -5.80
N VAL A 64 -0.20 -8.81 -5.88
CA VAL A 64 0.95 -8.87 -4.96
C VAL A 64 2.26 -8.79 -5.73
N GLY A 65 3.23 -8.11 -5.13
CA GLY A 65 4.61 -8.06 -5.60
C GLY A 65 5.41 -9.33 -5.27
N SER A 66 6.71 -9.29 -5.49
CA SER A 66 7.66 -10.33 -5.15
C SER A 66 8.97 -9.71 -4.68
N ALA A 67 9.30 -9.90 -3.40
CA ALA A 67 10.54 -9.38 -2.83
C ALA A 67 11.78 -10.07 -3.40
N LEU A 68 11.66 -11.27 -4.00
CA LEU A 68 12.79 -12.06 -4.47
C LEU A 68 12.92 -12.12 -6.01
N LYS A 69 11.82 -12.27 -6.75
CA LYS A 69 11.85 -12.53 -8.21
C LYS A 69 11.41 -11.35 -9.06
N GLY A 70 10.82 -10.32 -8.47
CA GLY A 70 10.35 -9.13 -9.20
C GLY A 70 9.19 -9.39 -10.15
N THR A 71 8.41 -10.45 -9.92
CA THR A 71 7.16 -10.77 -10.63
C THR A 71 5.97 -9.99 -10.03
N LEU A 72 4.81 -10.09 -10.68
CA LEU A 72 3.52 -9.74 -10.09
C LEU A 72 2.58 -10.94 -10.16
N SER A 73 1.80 -11.17 -9.11
CA SER A 73 0.82 -12.25 -9.05
C SER A 73 -0.57 -11.76 -8.68
N VAL A 74 -1.61 -12.42 -9.18
CA VAL A 74 -2.99 -12.28 -8.74
C VAL A 74 -3.27 -13.32 -7.66
N VAL A 75 -3.82 -12.88 -6.52
CA VAL A 75 -4.34 -13.76 -5.47
C VAL A 75 -5.85 -13.55 -5.36
N ARG A 76 -6.63 -14.59 -5.66
CA ARG A 76 -8.10 -14.55 -5.58
C ARG A 76 -8.61 -14.75 -4.15
N LEU A 77 -9.88 -14.42 -3.93
CA LEU A 77 -10.54 -14.64 -2.64
C LEU A 77 -10.61 -16.12 -2.25
N ASP A 78 -10.54 -17.05 -3.20
CA ASP A 78 -10.48 -18.50 -2.94
C ASP A 78 -9.05 -19.01 -2.66
N GLY A 79 -8.06 -18.13 -2.65
CA GLY A 79 -6.64 -18.47 -2.47
C GLY A 79 -5.91 -18.86 -3.74
N THR A 80 -6.57 -18.92 -4.90
CA THR A 80 -5.90 -19.23 -6.18
C THR A 80 -4.86 -18.16 -6.52
N VAL A 81 -3.64 -18.58 -6.82
CA VAL A 81 -2.54 -17.70 -7.27
C VAL A 81 -2.24 -17.94 -8.74
N THR A 82 -2.13 -16.85 -9.51
CA THR A 82 -1.72 -16.90 -10.91
C THR A 82 -0.75 -15.76 -11.19
N GLU A 83 0.35 -16.02 -11.88
CA GLU A 83 1.25 -14.96 -12.35
C GLU A 83 0.47 -13.98 -13.25
N LEU A 84 0.66 -12.67 -12.99
CA LEU A 84 0.11 -11.59 -13.81
C LEU A 84 1.16 -11.04 -14.77
N ALA A 85 2.38 -10.87 -14.27
CA ALA A 85 3.50 -10.34 -15.03
C ALA A 85 4.79 -11.06 -14.66
N PRO A 86 5.64 -11.39 -15.65
CA PRO A 86 6.92 -12.02 -15.40
C PRO A 86 7.88 -11.03 -14.70
N SER A 87 9.03 -11.55 -14.28
CA SER A 87 10.09 -10.76 -13.66
C SER A 87 10.52 -9.58 -14.53
N ILE A 88 10.75 -8.43 -13.90
CA ILE A 88 11.32 -7.23 -14.55
C ILE A 88 12.84 -7.07 -14.33
N GLY A 89 13.51 -8.12 -13.85
CA GLY A 89 14.94 -8.16 -13.55
C GLY A 89 15.24 -8.70 -12.15
N MET A 90 16.52 -8.70 -11.76
CA MET A 90 16.95 -9.08 -10.41
C MET A 90 16.66 -7.93 -9.42
N VAL A 91 15.39 -7.71 -9.16
CA VAL A 91 14.85 -6.66 -8.29
C VAL A 91 13.73 -7.22 -7.44
N SER A 92 13.53 -6.63 -6.26
CA SER A 92 12.29 -6.74 -5.50
C SER A 92 11.22 -5.86 -6.13
N THR A 93 9.99 -6.36 -6.26
CA THR A 93 8.78 -5.57 -6.48
C THR A 93 8.07 -5.37 -5.15
N LEU A 94 7.94 -4.11 -4.74
CA LEU A 94 7.62 -3.68 -3.39
C LEU A 94 6.22 -3.04 -3.37
N GLY A 95 6.08 -1.76 -3.01
CA GLY A 95 4.82 -1.04 -3.03
C GLY A 95 4.06 -1.19 -4.36
N VAL A 96 2.83 -1.74 -4.27
CA VAL A 96 1.90 -1.92 -5.39
C VAL A 96 0.72 -0.97 -5.22
N ARG A 97 0.31 -0.28 -6.29
CA ARG A 97 -0.95 0.49 -6.32
C ARG A 97 -1.68 0.30 -7.65
N VAL A 98 -3.00 0.33 -7.60
CA VAL A 98 -3.89 0.23 -8.77
C VAL A 98 -4.50 1.61 -9.05
N ASP A 99 -4.31 2.12 -10.26
CA ASP A 99 -4.96 3.32 -10.78
C ASP A 99 -5.91 2.92 -11.90
N THR A 100 -7.15 2.60 -11.52
CA THR A 100 -8.20 2.17 -12.44
C THR A 100 -8.55 3.25 -13.45
N ALA A 101 -8.55 4.52 -13.03
CA ALA A 101 -8.88 5.66 -13.89
C ALA A 101 -7.92 5.79 -15.09
N ARG A 102 -6.70 5.26 -14.96
CA ARG A 102 -5.68 5.27 -16.02
C ARG A 102 -5.26 3.88 -16.51
N ASN A 103 -6.03 2.84 -16.16
CA ASN A 103 -5.78 1.45 -16.55
C ASN A 103 -4.33 1.00 -16.28
N ARG A 104 -3.79 1.30 -15.10
CA ARG A 104 -2.39 0.98 -14.76
C ARG A 104 -2.21 0.42 -13.35
N ILE A 105 -1.20 -0.45 -13.24
CA ILE A 105 -0.62 -0.91 -11.98
C ILE A 105 0.73 -0.21 -11.84
N LEU A 106 0.95 0.41 -10.70
CA LEU A 106 2.20 1.08 -10.34
C LEU A 106 2.93 0.21 -9.32
N VAL A 107 4.21 -0.04 -9.56
CA VAL A 107 5.02 -0.92 -8.73
C VAL A 107 6.36 -0.26 -8.46
N ALA A 108 6.67 0.00 -7.19
CA ALA A 108 8.01 0.37 -6.77
C ALA A 108 8.91 -0.85 -6.90
N TYR A 109 10.12 -0.67 -7.41
CA TYR A 109 11.11 -1.73 -7.46
C TYR A 109 12.49 -1.24 -7.03
N SER A 110 13.26 -2.16 -6.44
CA SER A 110 14.65 -1.93 -6.08
C SER A 110 15.39 -3.25 -6.00
N ASP A 111 16.65 -3.27 -6.38
CA ASP A 111 17.57 -4.37 -6.08
C ASP A 111 18.25 -4.20 -4.71
N PHE A 112 17.86 -3.21 -3.87
CA PHE A 112 18.59 -2.84 -2.64
C PHE A 112 18.92 -4.04 -1.76
N TRP A 113 17.94 -4.90 -1.47
CA TRP A 113 18.18 -6.12 -0.68
C TRP A 113 18.77 -7.26 -1.51
N ILE A 114 18.42 -7.35 -2.79
CA ILE A 114 18.92 -8.37 -3.71
C ILE A 114 20.44 -8.27 -3.83
N ARG A 115 20.99 -7.10 -4.16
CA ARG A 115 22.43 -6.88 -4.33
C ARG A 115 23.28 -7.08 -3.07
N GLN A 116 22.64 -7.03 -1.89
CA GLN A 116 23.33 -7.21 -0.61
C GLN A 116 23.44 -8.69 -0.22
N ARG A 117 22.65 -9.55 -0.87
CA ARG A 117 22.54 -10.97 -0.51
C ARG A 117 22.88 -11.92 -1.66
N LEU A 118 22.69 -11.46 -2.89
CA LEU A 118 22.86 -12.23 -4.10
C LEU A 118 23.86 -11.53 -5.01
N ASP A 119 24.60 -12.33 -5.79
CA ASP A 119 25.42 -11.82 -6.88
C ASP A 119 24.50 -11.31 -8.00
N VAL A 120 24.57 -10.01 -8.28
CA VAL A 120 23.80 -9.34 -9.35
C VAL A 120 24.62 -9.13 -10.63
N GLY A 121 25.86 -9.65 -10.67
CA GLY A 121 26.78 -9.47 -11.79
C GLY A 121 27.04 -7.99 -12.10
N ASP A 122 27.01 -7.67 -13.39
CA ASP A 122 27.25 -6.30 -13.89
C ASP A 122 25.99 -5.40 -13.82
N GLN A 123 24.92 -5.81 -13.14
CA GLN A 123 23.71 -4.98 -13.01
C GLN A 123 24.05 -3.67 -12.28
N PRO A 124 23.87 -2.50 -12.93
CA PRO A 124 24.11 -1.23 -12.26
C PRO A 124 23.06 -1.03 -11.17
N PRO A 125 23.35 -0.18 -10.18
CA PRO A 125 22.39 0.10 -9.15
C PRO A 125 21.01 0.50 -9.68
N THR A 126 19.95 -0.26 -9.40
CA THR A 126 18.63 0.00 -9.98
C THR A 126 17.52 0.13 -8.94
N SER A 127 16.77 1.23 -9.04
CA SER A 127 15.54 1.43 -8.31
C SER A 127 14.60 2.34 -9.09
N GLY A 128 13.30 2.11 -9.03
CA GLY A 128 12.37 2.81 -9.90
C GLY A 128 10.91 2.49 -9.68
N VAL A 129 10.11 2.95 -10.63
CA VAL A 129 8.70 2.60 -10.76
C VAL A 129 8.48 1.89 -12.08
N ALA A 130 7.89 0.69 -12.01
CA ALA A 130 7.37 -0.03 -13.15
C ALA A 130 5.87 0.24 -13.30
N ILE A 131 5.44 0.50 -14.52
CA ILE A 131 4.05 0.75 -14.89
C ILE A 131 3.60 -0.41 -15.77
N PHE A 132 2.60 -1.14 -15.32
CA PHE A 132 1.97 -2.23 -16.07
C PHE A 132 0.55 -1.83 -16.46
N ALA A 133 0.08 -2.32 -17.61
CA ALA A 133 -1.31 -2.20 -18.00
C ALA A 133 -2.19 -3.01 -17.04
N LEU A 134 -3.22 -2.40 -16.46
CA LEU A 134 -4.05 -3.09 -15.46
C LEU A 134 -4.82 -4.24 -16.10
N ASP A 135 -5.40 -4.07 -17.28
CA ASP A 135 -6.17 -5.10 -17.99
C ASP A 135 -5.38 -6.38 -18.37
N THR A 136 -4.10 -6.23 -18.71
CA THR A 136 -3.31 -7.30 -19.35
C THR A 136 -2.10 -7.73 -18.53
N GLY A 137 -1.65 -6.94 -17.56
CA GLY A 137 -0.40 -7.17 -16.83
C GLY A 137 0.86 -6.86 -17.64
N LYS A 138 0.73 -6.33 -18.87
CA LYS A 138 1.90 -6.03 -19.72
C LYS A 138 2.68 -4.83 -19.17
N LEU A 139 4.01 -4.98 -19.04
CA LEU A 139 4.90 -3.87 -18.72
C LEU A 139 4.84 -2.79 -19.81
N GLN A 140 4.48 -1.58 -19.42
CA GLN A 140 4.41 -0.41 -20.31
C GLN A 140 5.65 0.47 -20.19
N ARG A 141 6.16 0.67 -18.96
CA ARG A 141 7.29 1.56 -18.72
C ARG A 141 8.05 1.18 -17.45
N ARG A 142 9.36 1.43 -17.45
CA ARG A 142 10.19 1.52 -16.25
C ARG A 142 10.76 2.92 -16.16
N ILE A 143 10.68 3.52 -14.98
CA ILE A 143 11.17 4.87 -14.71
C ILE A 143 12.22 4.75 -13.61
N ASP A 144 13.46 5.06 -13.95
CA ASP A 144 14.57 5.06 -13.01
C ASP A 144 14.47 6.26 -12.07
N VAL A 145 14.36 5.99 -10.77
CA VAL A 145 14.35 7.01 -9.71
C VAL A 145 15.70 7.10 -8.99
N ALA A 146 16.61 6.13 -9.23
CA ALA A 146 17.97 6.15 -8.73
C ALA A 146 18.78 7.28 -9.37
N LYS A 147 18.57 7.57 -10.66
CA LYS A 147 19.33 8.57 -11.43
C LYS A 147 20.85 8.43 -11.29
N GLY A 148 21.33 7.18 -11.27
CA GLY A 148 22.76 6.85 -11.13
C GLY A 148 23.30 6.92 -9.69
N LEU A 149 22.46 7.10 -8.67
CA LEU A 149 22.88 6.97 -7.28
C LEU A 149 23.31 5.52 -6.98
N SER A 150 24.43 5.37 -6.28
CA SER A 150 24.93 4.05 -5.85
C SER A 150 24.08 3.41 -4.75
N ARG A 151 23.30 4.23 -4.03
CA ARG A 151 22.45 3.82 -2.92
C ARG A 151 21.09 4.49 -3.04
N THR A 152 20.07 3.66 -3.24
CA THR A 152 18.67 4.07 -3.44
C THR A 152 17.75 2.88 -3.18
N PHE A 153 16.58 3.14 -2.62
CA PHE A 153 15.63 2.12 -2.24
C PHE A 153 14.20 2.63 -2.39
N ALA A 154 13.73 2.77 -3.63
CA ALA A 154 12.31 3.01 -3.92
C ALA A 154 11.47 1.90 -3.30
N ASN A 155 10.71 2.25 -2.26
CA ASN A 155 10.06 1.27 -1.41
C ASN A 155 8.53 1.26 -1.64
N ASP A 156 7.85 2.35 -1.32
CA ASP A 156 6.41 2.47 -1.53
C ASP A 156 6.10 3.66 -2.45
N LEU A 157 4.87 3.65 -2.98
CA LEU A 157 4.40 4.70 -3.86
C LEU A 157 2.92 5.01 -3.67
N THR A 158 2.54 6.20 -4.09
CA THR A 158 1.14 6.62 -4.23
C THR A 158 1.00 7.54 -5.43
N PHE A 159 -0.22 7.97 -5.74
CA PHE A 159 -0.47 8.90 -6.84
C PHE A 159 -1.56 9.90 -6.49
N ASP A 160 -1.46 11.11 -7.06
CA ASP A 160 -2.49 12.13 -6.93
C ASP A 160 -3.62 11.94 -7.96
N PRO A 161 -4.75 12.67 -7.83
CA PRO A 161 -5.85 12.60 -8.79
C PRO A 161 -5.46 12.98 -10.23
N ARG A 162 -4.35 13.72 -10.44
CA ARG A 162 -3.84 14.07 -11.77
C ARG A 162 -3.03 12.94 -12.39
N GLY A 163 -2.55 12.01 -11.57
CA GLY A 163 -1.78 10.84 -11.98
C GLY A 163 -0.27 10.99 -11.79
N ASN A 164 0.18 12.06 -11.10
CA ASN A 164 1.58 12.15 -10.67
C ASN A 164 1.83 11.09 -9.62
N ILE A 165 3.00 10.45 -9.68
CA ILE A 165 3.39 9.37 -8.77
C ILE A 165 4.34 9.96 -7.73
N TYR A 166 4.18 9.58 -6.48
CA TYR A 166 5.05 9.95 -5.37
C TYR A 166 5.70 8.69 -4.82
N VAL A 167 7.01 8.73 -4.63
CA VAL A 167 7.81 7.54 -4.32
C VAL A 167 8.71 7.84 -3.13
N THR A 168 8.65 6.98 -2.12
CA THR A 168 9.59 7.01 -0.99
C THR A 168 10.87 6.30 -1.36
N ASP A 169 12.00 6.84 -0.91
CA ASP A 169 13.29 6.16 -0.97
C ASP A 169 13.77 5.95 0.46
N SER A 170 13.75 4.70 0.92
CA SER A 170 13.99 4.36 2.33
C SER A 170 15.43 4.54 2.78
N VAL A 171 16.36 4.86 1.88
CA VAL A 171 17.76 5.17 2.21
C VAL A 171 18.16 6.59 1.81
N SER A 172 17.17 7.45 1.53
CA SER A 172 17.36 8.83 1.12
C SER A 172 16.54 9.80 1.97
N ALA A 173 17.04 11.02 2.10
CA ALA A 173 16.31 12.14 2.70
C ALA A 173 15.25 12.74 1.75
N THR A 174 15.16 12.27 0.50
CA THR A 174 14.40 12.93 -0.56
C THR A 174 13.17 12.13 -0.95
N LEU A 175 12.00 12.74 -0.82
CA LEU A 175 10.78 12.25 -1.43
C LEU A 175 10.73 12.71 -2.89
N GLN A 176 10.46 11.78 -3.82
CA GLN A 176 10.44 12.06 -5.25
C GLN A 176 9.02 12.06 -5.84
N ARG A 177 8.83 12.79 -6.93
CA ARG A 177 7.62 12.80 -7.76
C ARG A 177 7.96 12.48 -9.20
N ILE A 178 7.20 11.59 -9.81
CA ILE A 178 7.21 11.34 -11.25
C ILE A 178 6.01 12.06 -11.87
N ASP A 179 6.27 12.96 -12.81
CA ASP A 179 5.22 13.66 -13.55
C ASP A 179 4.59 12.79 -14.65
N LEU A 180 3.57 13.33 -15.33
CA LEU A 180 2.85 12.61 -16.39
C LEU A 180 3.71 12.29 -17.62
N ALA A 181 4.80 13.04 -17.85
CA ALA A 181 5.76 12.75 -18.91
C ALA A 181 6.75 11.65 -18.49
N GLY A 182 6.79 11.29 -17.21
CA GLY A 182 7.71 10.33 -16.62
C GLY A 182 9.01 10.96 -16.13
N HIS A 183 9.09 12.29 -16.02
CA HIS A 183 10.25 12.94 -15.44
C HIS A 183 10.18 12.90 -13.92
N VAL A 184 11.33 12.63 -13.31
CA VAL A 184 11.49 12.50 -11.87
C VAL A 184 11.96 13.84 -11.30
N HIS A 185 11.28 14.34 -10.28
CA HIS A 185 11.54 15.62 -9.61
C HIS A 185 11.59 15.42 -8.09
N PRO A 186 12.49 16.11 -7.36
CA PRO A 186 12.40 16.13 -5.91
C PRO A 186 11.13 16.89 -5.48
N VAL A 187 10.35 16.32 -4.56
CA VAL A 187 9.26 17.03 -3.89
C VAL A 187 9.84 17.87 -2.76
N VAL A 188 10.64 17.22 -1.91
CA VAL A 188 11.32 17.78 -0.76
C VAL A 188 12.49 16.89 -0.36
N THR A 189 13.56 17.52 0.12
CA THR A 189 14.65 16.85 0.84
C THR A 189 14.58 17.31 2.29
N ASP A 190 14.36 16.38 3.21
CA ASP A 190 14.21 16.64 4.63
C ASP A 190 15.10 15.66 5.42
N PRO A 191 16.08 16.13 6.21
CA PRO A 191 16.96 15.26 6.98
C PRO A 191 16.21 14.31 7.93
N ARG A 192 14.98 14.65 8.35
CA ARG A 192 14.15 13.79 9.20
C ARG A 192 13.70 12.51 8.49
N PHE A 193 13.81 12.41 7.17
CA PHE A 193 13.49 11.21 6.40
C PHE A 193 14.67 10.23 6.32
N ALA A 194 15.89 10.72 6.52
CA ALA A 194 17.11 9.92 6.37
C ALA A 194 17.27 8.91 7.51
N ALA A 195 17.68 7.69 7.17
CA ALA A 195 18.01 6.62 8.10
C ALA A 195 19.22 5.82 7.61
N ASP A 196 19.85 5.10 8.53
CA ASP A 196 21.00 4.24 8.21
C ASP A 196 20.57 2.98 7.45
N ILE A 197 19.38 2.44 7.71
CA ILE A 197 18.93 1.18 7.10
C ILE A 197 17.57 1.35 6.40
N VAL A 198 16.49 1.58 7.15
CA VAL A 198 15.14 1.82 6.58
C VAL A 198 14.52 3.06 7.21
N GLY A 199 14.41 4.11 6.40
CA GLY A 199 13.84 5.41 6.75
C GLY A 199 12.39 5.53 6.28
N LEU A 200 12.11 6.58 5.50
CA LEU A 200 10.77 6.83 4.97
C LEU A 200 10.31 5.63 4.13
N ASN A 201 9.17 5.05 4.47
CA ASN A 201 8.70 3.78 3.92
C ASN A 201 7.28 3.96 3.36
N GLY A 202 6.23 3.53 4.07
CA GLY A 202 4.85 3.61 3.58
C GLY A 202 4.38 5.03 3.28
N ILE A 203 3.59 5.19 2.21
CA ILE A 203 3.05 6.48 1.77
C ILE A 203 1.64 6.40 1.18
N THR A 204 0.81 7.41 1.45
CA THR A 204 -0.50 7.56 0.82
C THR A 204 -0.84 9.01 0.51
N TRP A 205 -1.64 9.21 -0.53
CA TRP A 205 -2.25 10.48 -0.86
C TRP A 205 -3.53 10.70 -0.05
N HIS A 206 -3.65 11.87 0.58
CA HIS A 206 -4.88 12.33 1.21
C HIS A 206 -5.69 13.19 0.23
N PRO A 207 -7.03 13.02 0.13
CA PRO A 207 -7.87 13.75 -0.83
C PRO A 207 -7.76 15.28 -0.73
N ASP A 208 -7.41 15.81 0.44
CA ASP A 208 -7.18 17.23 0.69
C ASP A 208 -5.86 17.79 0.10
N GLY A 209 -5.09 16.99 -0.65
CA GLY A 209 -3.96 17.50 -1.44
C GLY A 209 -2.59 17.41 -0.78
N TYR A 210 -2.42 16.53 0.20
CA TYR A 210 -1.14 16.26 0.86
C TYR A 210 -0.89 14.75 0.94
N LEU A 211 0.34 14.40 1.28
CA LEU A 211 0.77 13.03 1.51
C LEU A 211 0.88 12.78 3.02
N LEU A 212 0.61 11.54 3.40
CA LEU A 212 0.97 11.01 4.70
C LEU A 212 2.02 9.92 4.46
N ALA A 213 3.18 10.06 5.10
CA ALA A 213 4.28 9.12 4.99
C ALA A 213 4.83 8.78 6.36
N LEU A 214 5.18 7.52 6.57
CA LEU A 214 5.75 7.05 7.83
C LEU A 214 7.19 6.57 7.65
N ARG A 215 7.95 6.63 8.74
CA ARG A 215 9.35 6.24 8.80
C ARG A 215 9.49 4.96 9.63
N TYR A 216 10.12 3.95 9.07
CA TYR A 216 10.17 2.58 9.62
C TYR A 216 10.87 2.53 10.99
N ASP A 217 12.14 2.95 11.06
CA ASP A 217 13.02 2.76 12.22
C ASP A 217 12.60 3.51 13.51
N ASN A 218 11.92 4.66 13.39
CA ASN A 218 11.54 5.47 14.55
C ASN A 218 10.03 5.72 14.67
N GLY A 219 9.23 5.28 13.69
CA GLY A 219 7.78 5.39 13.73
C GLY A 219 7.22 6.80 13.59
N ALA A 220 8.04 7.77 13.15
CA ALA A 220 7.60 9.13 12.89
C ALA A 220 6.66 9.18 11.68
N MET A 221 5.66 10.06 11.75
CA MET A 221 4.69 10.29 10.69
C MET A 221 4.77 11.73 10.20
N PHE A 222 4.73 11.93 8.89
CA PHE A 222 4.86 13.23 8.27
C PHE A 222 3.66 13.53 7.37
N ARG A 223 3.15 14.76 7.51
CA ARG A 223 2.23 15.39 6.58
C ARG A 223 3.04 16.24 5.61
N ILE A 224 3.00 15.90 4.32
CA ILE A 224 3.83 16.52 3.29
C ILE A 224 2.92 17.19 2.26
N THR A 225 3.01 18.51 2.07
CA THR A 225 2.18 19.28 1.13
C THR A 225 3.01 19.68 -0.10
N PRO A 226 2.98 18.93 -1.21
CA PRO A 226 3.97 19.06 -2.28
C PRO A 226 4.11 20.46 -2.90
N ASN A 227 3.00 21.20 -2.96
CA ASN A 227 2.92 22.52 -3.58
C ASN A 227 3.07 23.68 -2.58
N ALA A 228 3.31 23.40 -1.29
CA ALA A 228 3.54 24.43 -0.30
C ALA A 228 4.96 25.04 -0.43
N PRO A 229 5.17 26.28 0.05
CA PRO A 229 6.50 26.84 0.23
C PRO A 229 7.39 25.91 1.06
N ALA A 230 8.70 25.89 0.79
CA ALA A 230 9.66 24.95 1.39
C ALA A 230 9.52 24.82 2.92
N HIS A 231 9.44 25.95 3.64
CA HIS A 231 9.33 26.00 5.11
C HIS A 231 7.99 25.49 5.68
N ARG A 232 6.98 25.22 4.86
CA ARG A 232 5.67 24.64 5.25
C ARG A 232 5.40 23.30 4.58
N LYS A 233 6.37 22.78 3.83
CA LYS A 233 6.17 21.60 3.00
C LYS A 233 6.05 20.32 3.83
N VAL A 234 6.73 20.23 4.96
CA VAL A 234 6.75 19.05 5.83
C VAL A 234 6.43 19.44 7.26
N ALA A 235 5.37 18.85 7.80
CA ALA A 235 5.04 18.90 9.22
C ALA A 235 5.04 17.47 9.78
N GLU A 236 5.54 17.30 11.00
CA GLU A 236 5.38 16.03 11.70
C GLU A 236 3.97 15.94 12.28
N VAL A 237 3.35 14.78 12.16
CA VAL A 237 2.04 14.49 12.75
C VAL A 237 2.26 14.09 14.20
N LYS A 238 1.64 14.80 15.13
CA LYS A 238 1.76 14.46 16.55
C LYS A 238 1.04 13.14 16.85
N LEU A 239 1.79 12.12 17.21
CA LEU A 239 1.30 10.82 17.66
C LEU A 239 1.38 10.71 19.19
N SER A 240 0.47 9.93 19.80
CA SER A 240 0.55 9.61 21.24
C SER A 240 1.73 8.69 21.57
N GLN A 241 2.15 7.88 20.60
CA GLN A 241 3.30 7.00 20.66
C GLN A 241 3.84 6.79 19.24
N PRO A 242 5.17 6.63 19.07
CA PRO A 242 5.72 6.30 17.77
C PRO A 242 5.23 4.93 17.26
N LEU A 243 5.08 4.81 15.94
CA LEU A 243 4.68 3.55 15.27
C LEU A 243 5.92 2.85 14.70
N VAL A 244 6.88 2.50 15.57
CA VAL A 244 8.14 1.86 15.16
C VAL A 244 7.87 0.56 14.39
N GLY A 245 8.68 0.28 13.37
CA GLY A 245 8.51 -0.85 12.46
C GLY A 245 7.39 -0.67 11.45
N THR A 246 6.91 0.56 11.26
CA THR A 246 5.88 0.88 10.26
C THR A 246 6.39 0.62 8.86
N ASP A 247 5.66 -0.25 8.17
CA ASP A 247 5.96 -0.65 6.81
C ASP A 247 4.89 0.01 5.91
N GLY A 248 3.94 -0.75 5.37
CA GLY A 248 2.85 -0.23 4.55
C GLY A 248 1.65 0.35 5.33
N LEU A 249 0.91 1.23 4.64
CA LEU A 249 -0.28 1.91 5.16
C LEU A 249 -1.32 2.14 4.07
N ALA A 250 -2.60 2.27 4.46
CA ALA A 250 -3.68 2.60 3.54
C ALA A 250 -4.71 3.55 4.16
N LEU A 251 -5.14 4.53 3.37
CA LEU A 251 -6.21 5.45 3.73
C LEU A 251 -7.57 4.83 3.39
N ARG A 252 -8.47 4.76 4.36
CA ARG A 252 -9.85 4.33 4.16
C ARG A 252 -10.72 5.47 3.61
N PRO A 253 -11.86 5.15 2.96
CA PRO A 253 -12.82 6.17 2.51
C PRO A 253 -13.38 7.08 3.61
N ASP A 254 -13.39 6.63 4.87
CA ASP A 254 -13.83 7.43 6.01
C ASP A 254 -12.75 8.40 6.54
N GLY A 255 -11.58 8.45 5.90
CA GLY A 255 -10.45 9.28 6.27
C GLY A 255 -9.58 8.70 7.38
N SER A 256 -9.88 7.52 7.93
CA SER A 256 -8.97 6.84 8.86
C SER A 256 -7.85 6.11 8.13
N LEU A 257 -6.68 6.00 8.78
CA LEU A 257 -5.51 5.34 8.23
C LEU A 257 -5.28 4.01 8.93
N VAL A 258 -5.11 2.94 8.15
CA VAL A 258 -4.65 1.64 8.64
C VAL A 258 -3.14 1.58 8.46
N VAL A 259 -2.41 1.37 9.55
CA VAL A 259 -0.95 1.30 9.59
C VAL A 259 -0.55 -0.09 10.04
N VAL A 260 0.35 -0.72 9.29
CA VAL A 260 0.93 -2.03 9.61
C VAL A 260 2.34 -1.81 10.18
N THR A 261 2.61 -2.41 11.33
CA THR A 261 3.96 -2.46 11.91
C THR A 261 4.43 -3.90 12.01
N ASN A 262 5.75 -4.11 11.94
CA ASN A 262 6.37 -5.42 12.08
C ASN A 262 7.77 -5.36 12.70
N SER A 263 8.30 -6.53 13.06
CA SER A 263 9.68 -6.69 13.57
C SER A 263 10.70 -7.12 12.50
N ILE A 264 10.35 -7.11 11.22
CA ILE A 264 11.21 -7.63 10.12
C ILE A 264 12.59 -6.94 10.08
N GLY A 265 12.64 -5.66 10.45
CA GLY A 265 13.86 -4.85 10.48
C GLY A 265 14.96 -5.43 11.37
N GLU A 266 14.62 -6.20 12.40
CA GLU A 266 15.60 -6.82 13.30
C GLU A 266 16.53 -7.78 12.54
N ALA A 267 16.01 -8.48 11.53
CA ALA A 267 16.79 -9.39 10.68
C ALA A 267 17.87 -8.67 9.85
N VAL A 268 17.79 -7.34 9.74
CA VAL A 268 18.72 -6.51 8.97
C VAL A 268 19.39 -5.42 9.81
N GLY A 269 19.27 -5.49 11.14
CA GLY A 269 19.86 -4.53 12.08
C GLY A 269 19.14 -3.19 12.17
N ALA A 270 17.96 -3.04 11.55
CA ALA A 270 17.09 -1.89 11.78
C ALA A 270 16.28 -2.08 13.07
N PRO A 271 15.93 -1.02 13.81
CA PRO A 271 14.97 -1.12 14.90
C PRO A 271 13.67 -1.76 14.41
N GLY A 272 13.35 -2.93 14.94
CA GLY A 272 12.07 -3.60 14.71
C GLY A 272 10.96 -2.98 15.56
N GLY A 273 9.77 -2.95 14.99
CA GLY A 273 8.55 -2.69 15.73
C GLY A 273 7.98 -3.97 16.33
N VAL A 274 6.66 -3.97 16.49
CA VAL A 274 5.87 -5.14 16.85
C VAL A 274 4.92 -5.47 15.71
N ASP A 275 4.67 -6.76 15.48
CA ASP A 275 3.66 -7.21 14.53
C ASP A 275 2.27 -6.74 15.03
N ALA A 276 1.75 -5.68 14.41
CA ALA A 276 0.50 -5.06 14.82
C ALA A 276 -0.20 -4.34 13.66
N VAL A 277 -1.51 -4.15 13.82
CA VAL A 277 -2.32 -3.33 12.92
C VAL A 277 -2.99 -2.24 13.73
N THR A 278 -2.64 -0.98 13.43
CA THR A 278 -3.17 0.19 14.13
C THR A 278 -4.03 1.01 13.18
N VAL A 279 -5.26 1.29 13.56
CA VAL A 279 -6.10 2.28 12.88
C VAL A 279 -5.96 3.59 13.63
N VAL A 280 -5.52 4.64 12.93
CA VAL A 280 -5.45 6.00 13.46
C VAL A 280 -6.41 6.92 12.70
N ASP A 281 -6.87 7.96 13.36
CA ASP A 281 -7.65 9.03 12.74
C ASP A 281 -7.17 10.41 13.18
N SER A 282 -7.61 11.43 12.47
CA SER A 282 -7.34 12.82 12.80
C SER A 282 -8.62 13.63 12.74
N LYS A 283 -8.70 14.65 13.60
CA LYS A 283 -9.79 15.65 13.64
C LYS A 283 -9.29 17.06 13.35
N ASP A 284 -8.01 17.22 13.05
CA ASP A 284 -7.32 18.50 12.90
C ASP A 284 -6.51 18.57 11.59
N GLY A 285 -6.94 17.86 10.55
CA GLY A 285 -6.27 17.88 9.24
C GLY A 285 -4.89 17.22 9.25
N TRP A 286 -4.70 16.21 10.12
CA TRP A 286 -3.46 15.49 10.35
C TRP A 286 -2.33 16.36 10.89
N HIS A 287 -2.65 17.32 11.74
CA HIS A 287 -1.66 17.94 12.64
C HIS A 287 -1.36 17.01 13.83
N SER A 288 -2.36 16.25 14.27
CA SER A 288 -2.22 15.15 15.20
C SER A 288 -3.05 13.95 14.74
N ALA A 289 -2.73 12.77 15.26
CA ALA A 289 -3.53 11.57 15.05
C ALA A 289 -3.72 10.78 16.35
N THR A 290 -4.90 10.19 16.50
CA THR A 290 -5.29 9.37 17.64
C THR A 290 -5.50 7.93 17.22
N VAL A 291 -5.10 7.00 18.08
CA VAL A 291 -5.36 5.57 17.87
C VAL A 291 -6.84 5.29 18.08
N ARG A 292 -7.52 4.83 17.02
CA ARG A 292 -8.91 4.37 17.05
C ARG A 292 -9.01 2.93 17.50
N SER A 293 -8.10 2.07 17.01
CA SER A 293 -8.00 0.67 17.41
C SER A 293 -6.61 0.13 17.14
N ARG A 294 -6.18 -0.87 17.90
CA ARG A 294 -4.92 -1.57 17.70
C ARG A 294 -5.13 -3.05 17.95
N GLU A 295 -4.70 -3.89 17.02
CA GLU A 295 -4.64 -5.34 17.17
C GLU A 295 -3.17 -5.73 17.33
N GLU A 296 -2.81 -6.12 18.55
CA GLU A 296 -1.46 -6.54 18.95
C GLU A 296 -1.59 -7.65 20.02
N PRO A 297 -0.87 -8.78 19.88
CA PRO A 297 -0.08 -9.14 18.71
C PRO A 297 -0.96 -9.39 17.47
N TRP A 298 -0.46 -9.05 16.29
CA TRP A 298 -1.07 -9.48 15.05
C TRP A 298 -0.90 -11.01 14.90
N PRO A 299 -1.94 -11.79 14.57
CA PRO A 299 -1.88 -13.26 14.63
C PRO A 299 -1.02 -13.95 13.56
N VAL A 300 -0.52 -13.22 12.57
CA VAL A 300 0.32 -13.77 11.50
C VAL A 300 1.61 -12.98 11.48
N SER A 301 2.75 -13.64 11.63
CA SER A 301 4.03 -12.92 11.77
C SER A 301 4.42 -12.13 10.52
N GLY A 302 5.17 -11.05 10.73
CA GLY A 302 5.75 -10.21 9.68
C GLY A 302 4.73 -9.64 8.70
N PRO A 303 3.65 -8.98 9.17
CA PRO A 303 2.74 -8.28 8.25
C PRO A 303 3.46 -7.08 7.62
N THR A 304 3.34 -6.90 6.31
CA THR A 304 4.08 -5.85 5.58
C THR A 304 3.19 -4.69 5.16
N THR A 305 1.95 -4.93 4.72
CA THR A 305 1.07 -3.86 4.27
C THR A 305 -0.39 -4.29 4.26
N VAL A 306 -1.29 -3.40 3.85
CA VAL A 306 -2.73 -3.59 3.89
C VAL A 306 -3.41 -3.10 2.62
N ALA A 307 -4.36 -3.88 2.12
CA ALA A 307 -5.25 -3.50 1.02
C ALA A 307 -6.66 -3.21 1.57
N VAL A 308 -7.15 -1.99 1.39
CA VAL A 308 -8.55 -1.60 1.67
C VAL A 308 -9.43 -2.10 0.53
N THR A 309 -10.44 -2.92 0.85
CA THR A 309 -11.32 -3.54 -0.16
C THR A 309 -12.80 -3.37 0.19
N PRO A 310 -13.73 -3.60 -0.76
CA PRO A 310 -15.16 -3.69 -0.45
C PRO A 310 -15.54 -4.79 0.55
N TYR A 311 -14.65 -5.76 0.80
CA TYR A 311 -14.86 -6.84 1.76
C TYR A 311 -14.27 -6.52 3.14
N GLY A 312 -13.52 -5.43 3.28
CA GLY A 312 -12.74 -5.05 4.47
C GLY A 312 -11.26 -4.92 4.17
N ASP A 313 -10.46 -4.62 5.18
CA ASP A 313 -9.02 -4.40 4.99
C ASP A 313 -8.27 -5.70 5.21
N TYR A 314 -7.48 -6.10 4.23
CA TYR A 314 -6.69 -7.33 4.27
C TYR A 314 -5.22 -6.99 4.43
N VAL A 315 -4.63 -7.50 5.49
CA VAL A 315 -3.21 -7.33 5.81
C VAL A 315 -2.45 -8.51 5.23
N LEU A 316 -1.38 -8.20 4.52
CA LEU A 316 -0.49 -9.15 3.86
C LEU A 316 0.63 -9.56 4.81
N SER A 317 0.85 -10.87 4.93
CA SER A 317 2.05 -11.47 5.47
C SER A 317 2.61 -12.42 4.43
N GLY A 318 3.73 -12.02 3.80
CA GLY A 318 4.42 -12.80 2.76
C GLY A 318 5.72 -13.45 3.21
N GLU A 319 5.98 -13.51 4.52
CA GLU A 319 7.20 -14.10 5.09
C GLU A 319 8.50 -13.47 4.58
N VAL A 320 8.48 -12.15 4.34
CA VAL A 320 9.66 -11.37 3.91
C VAL A 320 10.81 -11.47 4.93
N GLY A 321 10.50 -11.50 6.23
CA GLY A 321 11.51 -11.71 7.27
C GLY A 321 12.24 -13.06 7.16
N VAL A 322 11.54 -14.12 6.71
CA VAL A 322 12.10 -15.47 6.52
C VAL A 322 13.17 -15.44 5.41
N VAL A 323 12.84 -14.86 4.25
CA VAL A 323 13.82 -14.76 3.14
C VAL A 323 14.98 -13.82 3.48
N LEU A 324 14.74 -12.75 4.24
CA LEU A 324 15.81 -11.84 4.68
C LEU A 324 16.79 -12.49 5.67
N ALA A 325 16.32 -13.47 6.45
CA ALA A 325 17.12 -14.31 7.34
C ALA A 325 17.86 -15.46 6.61
N GLY A 326 17.66 -15.62 5.30
CA GLY A 326 18.27 -16.68 4.49
C GLY A 326 17.53 -18.02 4.52
N GLU A 327 16.30 -18.03 5.06
CA GLU A 327 15.43 -19.20 5.06
C GLU A 327 14.49 -19.20 3.86
N THR A 328 13.72 -20.29 3.68
CA THR A 328 12.78 -20.43 2.56
C THR A 328 11.36 -20.71 3.02
N SER A 329 10.40 -20.20 2.25
CA SER A 329 8.97 -20.47 2.39
C SER A 329 8.24 -20.22 1.08
N ASP A 330 7.01 -20.69 1.00
CA ASP A 330 6.07 -20.39 -0.07
C ASP A 330 4.78 -19.77 0.48
N ARG A 331 4.68 -19.52 1.79
CA ARG A 331 3.41 -19.15 2.42
C ARG A 331 3.07 -17.69 2.19
N ILE A 332 1.81 -17.44 1.85
CA ILE A 332 1.23 -16.10 1.77
C ILE A 332 -0.08 -16.11 2.55
N THR A 333 -0.24 -15.12 3.42
CA THR A 333 -1.50 -14.93 4.17
C THR A 333 -2.03 -13.53 3.94
N LEU A 334 -3.30 -13.44 3.55
CA LEU A 334 -4.09 -12.21 3.58
C LEU A 334 -5.15 -12.37 4.66
N ARG A 335 -5.02 -11.62 5.76
CA ARG A 335 -5.96 -11.70 6.89
C ARG A 335 -6.70 -10.39 7.05
N ARG A 336 -8.03 -10.47 7.17
CA ARG A 336 -8.87 -9.30 7.36
C ARG A 336 -8.71 -8.74 8.77
N VAL A 337 -8.64 -7.42 8.89
CA VAL A 337 -8.69 -6.72 10.17
C VAL A 337 -10.07 -6.94 10.81
N ALA A 338 -10.08 -7.34 12.09
CA ALA A 338 -11.32 -7.57 12.81
C ALA A 338 -12.15 -6.27 12.88
N ARG A 339 -13.47 -6.38 12.75
CA ARG A 339 -14.36 -5.24 12.99
C ARG A 339 -14.42 -4.97 14.50
N ALA A 340 -14.40 -3.71 14.89
CA ALA A 340 -14.62 -3.35 16.29
C ALA A 340 -15.92 -4.02 16.81
N GLY A 341 -15.78 -4.92 17.78
CA GLY A 341 -16.90 -5.68 18.38
C GLY A 341 -16.98 -7.17 18.02
N THR A 342 -16.20 -7.70 17.06
CA THR A 342 -16.15 -9.15 16.81
C THR A 342 -15.12 -9.82 17.71
N LYS A 343 -15.56 -10.38 18.84
CA LYS A 343 -14.75 -11.33 19.62
C LYS A 343 -14.70 -12.65 18.85
N HIS A 344 -13.55 -13.02 18.29
CA HIS A 344 -13.35 -14.38 17.82
C HIS A 344 -13.22 -15.29 19.04
N HIS A 345 -14.23 -16.14 19.28
CA HIS A 345 -14.07 -17.28 20.18
C HIS A 345 -13.10 -18.26 19.51
N ALA A 346 -11.88 -18.32 20.02
CA ALA A 346 -10.98 -19.43 19.72
C ALA A 346 -11.60 -20.70 20.30
N THR A 347 -12.23 -21.52 19.46
CA THR A 347 -12.59 -22.89 19.83
C THR A 347 -11.31 -23.73 19.86
N GLY A 348 -10.67 -23.76 21.03
CA GLY A 348 -9.59 -24.69 21.32
C GLY A 348 -10.14 -26.11 21.40
N HIS A 349 -10.00 -26.89 20.34
CA HIS A 349 -10.07 -28.34 20.44
C HIS A 349 -8.75 -28.86 21.01
N HIS A 350 -8.66 -28.95 22.34
CA HIS A 350 -7.69 -29.82 23.00
C HIS A 350 -8.23 -31.25 23.00
N SER A 351 -7.76 -32.08 22.07
CA SER A 351 -7.86 -33.54 22.19
C SER A 351 -6.83 -34.02 23.21
N VAL A 352 -7.24 -34.17 24.46
CA VAL A 352 -6.44 -34.85 25.49
C VAL A 352 -6.58 -36.36 25.28
N SER A 353 -5.53 -36.97 24.71
CA SER A 353 -5.33 -38.42 24.76
C SER A 353 -5.03 -38.82 26.21
N ARG A 354 -6.02 -39.42 26.89
CA ARG A 354 -5.80 -40.15 28.14
C ARG A 354 -5.35 -41.57 27.81
N HIS A 355 -4.07 -41.87 27.99
CA HIS A 355 -3.62 -43.26 28.16
C HIS A 355 -3.83 -43.65 29.63
N SER A 356 -4.79 -44.54 29.89
CA SER A 356 -4.94 -45.20 31.18
C SER A 356 -4.04 -46.43 31.24
N THR A 357 -3.04 -46.42 32.11
CA THR A 357 -2.37 -47.63 32.55
C THR A 357 -3.08 -48.15 33.79
N SER A 358 -3.95 -49.16 33.62
CA SER A 358 -4.39 -50.00 34.73
C SER A 358 -3.52 -51.25 34.75
N ASN A 359 -2.64 -51.35 35.74
CA ASN A 359 -1.92 -52.58 36.05
C ASN A 359 -2.30 -52.99 37.48
N ARG A 360 -3.06 -54.07 37.64
CA ARG A 360 -3.14 -54.85 38.89
C ARG A 360 -3.80 -56.22 38.66
N GLY A 361 -2.95 -57.24 38.79
CA GLY A 361 -3.24 -58.55 39.39
C GLY A 361 -3.76 -59.64 38.44
N ASN A 362 -3.50 -60.92 38.65
CA ASN A 362 -2.61 -61.65 39.55
C ASN A 362 -2.67 -63.15 39.15
N HIS A 363 -1.68 -63.94 39.58
CA HIS A 363 -1.66 -65.42 39.68
C HIS A 363 -1.42 -66.27 38.42
N ARG A 364 -0.22 -66.88 38.32
CA ARG A 364 0.08 -68.19 38.90
C ARG A 364 1.57 -68.40 39.07
#